data_AF-A0A950HTI2-F1
#
_entry.id   AF-A0A950HTI2-F1
#
_cell.length_a   1.000
_cell.length_b   1.000
_cell.length_c   1.000
_cell.angle_alpha   90.00
_cell.angle_beta   90.00
_cell.angle_gamma   90.00
#
_symmetry.space_group_name_H-M   'P 1'
#
loop_
_entity.id
_entity.type
_entity.pdbx_description
1 polymer ?
#
loop_
_entity_poly.entity_id
_entity_poly.type
_entity_poly.pdbx_seq_one_letter_code
_entity_poly.pdbx_strand_id
1 'polypeptide(L)'
;MGVAHARLRGRRKYARSYGGAATGVTARFAGLDTGAAIASETGEPDLVGSDRRWPNLRPRPAATLMILDRGGAEPQVLMGRRHWRHAFMPGKFVFPGGRIEAADRRMMVANGLAEAIEAKLAKGVVRPGLSRPRALALAAIRETFEETGLLIGTKASGIPGKIPPGIWTEFVGHGVVPSLEGLHFVARAITPPRRPRRFDAAFFAVDANSIAHRIEGVIGPEAELVELAWLPLSQAKRLDLPTITRVVLEELEARIAQGMEHELPVPFFAERHRRWYRTEL
;
A
#
# COMPACT_ATOMS: atom_id res chain seq x y z
N MET A 1 40.52 -9.64 -24.92
CA MET A 1 39.50 -8.63 -25.25
C MET A 1 38.49 -8.60 -24.10
N GLY A 2 38.64 -7.64 -23.18
CA GLY A 2 37.88 -7.58 -21.93
C GLY A 2 36.72 -6.59 -22.02
N VAL A 3 35.54 -7.03 -21.58
CA VAL A 3 34.27 -6.29 -21.62
C VAL A 3 34.18 -5.37 -20.40
N ALA A 4 34.05 -4.06 -20.63
CA ALA A 4 33.92 -3.06 -19.58
C ALA A 4 32.47 -2.95 -19.08
N HIS A 5 32.26 -3.17 -17.78
CA HIS A 5 31.02 -2.86 -17.06
C HIS A 5 30.91 -1.34 -16.82
N ALA A 6 29.94 -0.69 -17.47
CA ALA A 6 29.57 0.68 -17.18
C ALA A 6 28.63 0.73 -15.97
N ARG A 7 29.17 1.12 -14.80
CA ARG A 7 28.37 1.59 -13.66
C ARG A 7 27.84 3.00 -13.96
N LEU A 8 26.53 3.15 -14.13
CA LEU A 8 25.90 4.46 -14.27
C LEU A 8 25.31 4.90 -12.92
N ARG A 9 25.97 5.90 -12.32
CA ARG A 9 25.49 6.69 -11.18
C ARG A 9 24.42 7.67 -11.66
N GLY A 10 23.16 7.45 -11.28
CA GLY A 10 22.05 8.40 -11.45
C GLY A 10 21.91 9.31 -10.23
N ARG A 11 21.78 10.62 -10.46
CA ARG A 11 21.97 11.71 -9.49
C ARG A 11 20.74 11.93 -8.59
N ARG A 12 21.01 12.17 -7.30
CA ARG A 12 20.08 12.69 -6.28
C ARG A 12 19.70 14.16 -6.56
N LYS A 13 18.41 14.46 -6.68
CA LYS A 13 17.74 15.76 -6.44
C LYS A 13 16.27 15.39 -6.14
N TYR A 14 15.58 15.73 -5.05
CA TYR A 14 15.53 16.90 -4.20
C TYR A 14 15.10 16.47 -2.78
N ALA A 15 15.72 17.01 -1.73
CA ALA A 15 15.18 16.97 -0.38
C ALA A 15 15.26 18.40 0.17
N ARG A 16 14.12 19.09 0.28
CA ARG A 16 14.02 20.30 1.11
C ARG A 16 13.87 19.87 2.56
N SER A 17 14.72 20.41 3.42
CA SER A 17 14.75 20.16 4.86
C SER A 17 13.51 20.73 5.55
N TYR A 18 12.73 19.86 6.21
CA TYR A 18 11.77 20.29 7.24
C TYR A 18 12.39 20.00 8.61
N GLY A 19 12.94 21.04 9.23
CA GLY A 19 13.41 21.02 10.61
C GLY A 19 12.29 21.44 11.55
N GLY A 20 11.92 20.56 12.47
CA GLY A 20 11.00 20.84 13.57
C GLY A 20 11.17 19.75 14.62
N ALA A 21 11.69 20.14 15.78
CA ALA A 21 11.95 19.24 16.90
C ALA A 21 10.64 18.69 17.47
N ALA A 22 10.56 17.38 17.71
CA ALA A 22 9.48 16.76 18.45
C ALA A 22 10.02 15.65 19.36
N THR A 23 9.83 15.86 20.65
CA THR A 23 10.09 14.96 21.76
C THR A 23 9.11 13.78 21.77
N GLY A 24 9.64 12.56 21.92
CA GLY A 24 9.06 11.44 22.68
C GLY A 24 7.70 10.87 22.26
N VAL A 25 7.69 9.97 21.26
CA VAL A 25 6.56 9.04 20.97
C VAL A 25 7.01 7.57 21.05
N THR A 26 8.21 7.32 21.59
CA THR A 26 8.91 6.02 21.50
C THR A 26 8.47 4.95 22.50
N ALA A 27 7.34 5.08 23.19
CA ALA A 27 6.96 4.12 24.26
C ALA A 27 5.53 3.54 24.19
N ARG A 28 4.71 3.80 23.15
CA ARG A 28 3.25 3.57 23.26
C ARG A 28 2.69 2.24 22.73
N PHE A 29 3.47 1.38 22.11
CA PHE A 29 2.96 0.10 21.56
C PHE A 29 3.88 -1.12 21.76
N ALA A 30 5.00 -0.96 22.48
CA ALA A 30 5.87 -2.08 22.84
C ALA A 30 5.27 -2.84 24.03
N GLY A 31 4.48 -3.88 23.76
CA GLY A 31 3.98 -4.83 24.78
C GLY A 31 2.47 -5.07 24.78
N LEU A 32 1.84 -5.29 23.62
CA LEU A 32 0.40 -5.56 23.54
C LEU A 32 0.09 -7.05 23.33
N ASP A 33 -0.41 -7.67 24.39
CA ASP A 33 -0.96 -9.02 24.42
C ASP A 33 -2.15 -9.18 23.47
N THR A 34 -2.23 -10.37 22.88
CA THR A 34 -3.34 -10.84 22.05
C THR A 34 -4.65 -10.86 22.86
N GLY A 35 -5.56 -9.92 22.57
CA GLY A 35 -6.97 -10.03 22.98
C GLY A 35 -7.59 -8.84 23.72
N ALA A 36 -6.83 -7.82 24.11
CA ALA A 36 -7.39 -6.67 24.84
C ALA A 36 -7.94 -5.58 23.89
N ALA A 37 -9.17 -5.11 24.15
CA ALA A 37 -9.68 -3.89 23.54
C ALA A 37 -8.79 -2.70 23.95
N ILE A 38 -8.35 -1.89 22.99
CA ILE A 38 -7.55 -0.70 23.29
C ILE A 38 -8.52 0.34 23.92
N ALA A 39 -8.55 0.41 25.25
CA ALA A 39 -9.23 1.49 25.97
C ALA A 39 -8.38 2.76 25.81
N SER A 40 -8.96 3.80 25.21
CA SER A 40 -8.30 5.07 24.97
C SER A 40 -8.33 5.93 26.23
N GLU A 41 -7.22 5.97 26.98
CA GLU A 41 -6.98 7.04 27.97
C GLU A 41 -6.28 8.27 27.36
N THR A 42 -6.05 8.30 26.05
CA THR A 42 -5.60 9.53 25.37
C THR A 42 -6.31 9.68 24.03
N GLY A 43 -6.94 10.85 23.83
CA GLY A 43 -7.50 11.46 22.60
C GLY A 43 -7.90 10.56 21.43
N GLU A 44 -9.17 10.66 21.01
CA GLU A 44 -9.69 10.00 19.80
C GLU A 44 -8.70 10.09 18.62
N PRO A 45 -8.27 8.94 18.04
CA PRO A 45 -7.51 8.99 16.80
C PRO A 45 -8.43 9.50 15.69
N ASP A 46 -8.12 10.69 15.16
CA ASP A 46 -8.89 11.34 14.11
C ASP A 46 -8.66 10.65 12.76
N LEU A 47 -9.23 9.45 12.65
CA LEU A 47 -9.25 8.62 11.48
C LEU A 47 -10.30 9.16 10.51
N VAL A 48 -9.93 10.20 9.76
CA VAL A 48 -10.76 10.86 8.74
C VAL A 48 -12.03 11.49 9.36
N GLY A 49 -11.85 12.56 10.12
CA GLY A 49 -12.87 13.55 10.50
C GLY A 49 -13.99 13.02 11.37
N SER A 50 -14.04 13.41 12.64
CA SER A 50 -15.04 13.08 13.69
C SER A 50 -16.53 13.05 13.28
N ASP A 51 -16.89 13.50 12.08
CA ASP A 51 -18.22 13.44 11.51
C ASP A 51 -18.72 12.00 11.28
N ARG A 52 -19.57 11.53 12.21
CA ARG A 52 -20.26 10.23 12.17
C ARG A 52 -21.72 10.35 11.70
N ARG A 53 -22.10 11.42 10.99
CA ARG A 53 -23.50 11.63 10.54
C ARG A 53 -23.95 10.63 9.47
N TRP A 54 -23.01 9.96 8.80
CA TRP A 54 -23.30 9.07 7.68
C TRP A 54 -23.95 7.74 8.12
N PRO A 55 -24.77 7.11 7.26
CA PRO A 55 -25.27 5.76 7.49
C PRO A 55 -24.12 4.76 7.57
N ASN A 56 -24.35 3.61 8.21
CA ASN A 56 -23.36 2.55 8.26
C ASN A 56 -23.28 1.81 6.92
N LEU A 57 -22.37 2.25 6.05
CA LEU A 57 -22.15 1.65 4.73
C LEU A 57 -21.38 0.34 4.82
N ARG A 58 -21.62 -0.61 3.91
CA ARG A 58 -20.78 -1.81 3.78
C ARG A 58 -19.38 -1.42 3.27
N PRO A 59 -18.28 -1.85 3.92
CA PRO A 59 -16.93 -1.60 3.43
C PRO A 59 -16.70 -2.21 2.05
N ARG A 60 -16.11 -1.44 1.13
CA ARG A 60 -15.70 -1.93 -0.19
C ARG A 60 -14.28 -2.50 -0.12
N PRO A 61 -13.99 -3.65 -0.75
CA PRO A 61 -12.62 -4.15 -0.83
C PRO A 61 -11.71 -3.14 -1.53
N ALA A 62 -10.57 -2.87 -0.93
CA ALA A 62 -9.53 -2.02 -1.50
C ALA A 62 -8.14 -2.62 -1.21
N ALA A 63 -7.17 -2.23 -2.01
CA ALA A 63 -5.79 -2.62 -1.81
C ALA A 63 -4.85 -1.45 -2.09
N THR A 64 -3.73 -1.46 -1.38
CA THR A 64 -2.70 -0.43 -1.40
C THR A 64 -1.34 -1.07 -1.57
N LEU A 65 -0.43 -0.44 -2.32
CA LEU A 65 0.93 -0.94 -2.50
C LEU A 65 1.96 0.04 -1.94
N MET A 66 2.83 -0.45 -1.05
CA MET A 66 3.98 0.26 -0.53
C MET A 66 5.23 -0.24 -1.24
N ILE A 67 5.86 0.59 -2.06
CA ILE A 67 7.08 0.21 -2.78
C ILE A 67 8.28 0.62 -1.95
N LEU A 68 9.18 -0.32 -1.69
CA LEU A 68 10.34 -0.18 -0.82
C LEU A 68 11.64 -0.11 -1.61
N ASP A 69 12.48 0.88 -1.33
CA ASP A 69 13.90 0.83 -1.68
C ASP A 69 14.71 0.54 -0.42
N ARG A 70 15.36 -0.62 -0.39
CA ARG A 70 16.18 -1.10 0.74
C ARG A 70 17.68 -1.09 0.43
N GLY A 71 18.11 -0.46 -0.67
CA GLY A 71 19.51 -0.41 -1.07
C GLY A 71 20.36 0.59 -0.27
N GLY A 72 19.73 1.49 0.48
CA GLY A 72 20.38 2.50 1.31
C GLY A 72 20.62 2.08 2.77
N ALA A 73 21.18 2.99 3.57
CA ALA A 73 21.40 2.78 5.00
C ALA A 73 20.09 2.72 5.81
N GLU A 74 19.03 3.37 5.31
CA GLU A 74 17.68 3.31 5.86
C GLU A 74 16.72 2.94 4.72
N PRO A 75 15.77 2.02 4.94
CA PRO A 75 14.71 1.74 3.96
C PRO A 75 13.91 3.00 3.63
N GLN A 76 13.66 3.20 2.34
CA GLN A 76 12.79 4.25 1.83
C GLN A 76 11.49 3.65 1.30
N VAL A 77 10.41 4.42 1.38
CA VAL A 77 9.11 4.07 0.81
C VAL A 77 8.68 5.14 -0.18
N LEU A 78 8.08 4.72 -1.30
CA LEU A 78 7.46 5.62 -2.25
C LEU A 78 6.13 6.16 -1.69
N MET A 79 6.01 7.48 -1.61
CA MET A 79 4.80 8.19 -1.20
C MET A 79 4.35 9.13 -2.33
N GLY A 80 3.05 9.22 -2.56
CA GLY A 80 2.44 10.17 -3.48
C GLY A 80 1.72 11.29 -2.75
N ARG A 81 1.89 12.56 -3.17
CA ARG A 81 1.11 13.68 -2.64
C ARG A 81 -0.15 13.86 -3.47
N ARG A 82 -1.32 13.78 -2.83
CA ARG A 82 -2.59 14.00 -3.52
C ARG A 82 -2.77 15.45 -3.96
N HIS A 83 -3.44 15.63 -5.09
CA HIS A 83 -3.92 16.94 -5.51
C HIS A 83 -4.83 17.58 -4.43
N TRP A 84 -4.80 18.90 -4.32
CA TRP A 84 -5.54 19.63 -3.28
C TRP A 84 -7.06 19.61 -3.51
N ARG A 85 -7.51 19.33 -4.73
CA ARG A 85 -8.95 19.14 -5.06
C ARG A 85 -9.43 17.71 -4.87
N HIS A 86 -8.56 16.81 -4.41
CA HIS A 86 -8.93 15.40 -4.28
C HIS A 86 -10.06 15.23 -3.26
N ALA A 87 -11.11 14.50 -3.62
CA ALA A 87 -12.31 14.33 -2.79
C ALA A 87 -12.04 13.58 -1.46
N PHE A 88 -10.86 12.96 -1.34
CA PHE A 88 -10.44 12.21 -0.17
C PHE A 88 -8.98 12.52 0.18
N MET A 89 -8.76 13.19 1.33
CA MET A 89 -7.42 13.53 1.85
C MET A 89 -6.59 14.44 0.94
N PRO A 90 -7.09 15.62 0.59
CA PRO A 90 -6.40 16.56 -0.29
C PRO A 90 -5.05 17.01 0.30
N GLY A 91 -4.02 17.11 -0.57
CA GLY A 91 -2.69 17.59 -0.19
C GLY A 91 -1.86 16.66 0.70
N LYS A 92 -2.43 15.56 1.20
CA LYS A 92 -1.74 14.60 2.06
C LYS A 92 -0.92 13.61 1.23
N PHE A 93 0.15 13.12 1.83
CA PHE A 93 0.91 12.00 1.30
C PHE A 93 0.18 10.68 1.58
N VAL A 94 0.11 9.82 0.57
CA VAL A 94 -0.55 8.51 0.59
C VAL A 94 0.28 7.51 -0.21
N PHE A 95 -0.05 6.24 -0.07
CA PHE A 95 0.39 5.20 -0.98
C PHE A 95 -0.61 5.07 -2.14
N PRO A 96 -0.18 4.64 -3.33
CA PRO A 96 -1.12 4.32 -4.41
C PRO A 96 -2.02 3.15 -4.01
N GLY A 97 -3.28 3.21 -4.41
CA GLY A 97 -4.24 2.16 -4.08
C GLY A 97 -5.69 2.58 -4.17
N GLY A 98 -6.52 1.59 -4.42
CA GLY A 98 -7.94 1.79 -4.65
C GLY A 98 -8.74 0.50 -4.58
N ARG A 99 -9.92 0.52 -5.18
CA ARG A 99 -10.89 -0.58 -5.03
C ARG A 99 -10.57 -1.70 -6.00
N ILE A 100 -10.98 -2.93 -5.66
CA ILE A 100 -11.01 -3.99 -6.67
C ILE A 100 -12.00 -3.63 -7.78
N GLU A 101 -11.57 -3.80 -9.03
CA GLU A 101 -12.41 -3.74 -10.21
C GLU A 101 -12.70 -5.12 -10.82
N ALA A 102 -13.68 -5.19 -11.72
CA ALA A 102 -14.07 -6.45 -12.36
C ALA A 102 -12.93 -7.03 -13.22
N ALA A 103 -12.11 -6.17 -13.83
CA ALA A 103 -10.99 -6.57 -14.67
C ALA A 103 -9.88 -7.25 -13.85
N ASP A 104 -9.62 -6.80 -12.62
CA ASP A 104 -8.62 -7.38 -11.71
C ASP A 104 -8.86 -8.86 -11.43
N ARG A 105 -10.12 -9.29 -11.43
CA ARG A 105 -10.47 -10.71 -11.20
C ARG A 105 -10.11 -11.61 -12.37
N ARG A 106 -10.02 -11.04 -13.57
CA ARG A 106 -9.83 -11.75 -14.83
C ARG A 106 -8.41 -11.63 -15.37
N MET A 107 -7.67 -10.60 -14.94
CA MET A 107 -6.30 -10.38 -15.38
C MET A 107 -5.42 -11.57 -15.00
N MET A 108 -4.53 -11.99 -15.90
CA MET A 108 -3.57 -13.06 -15.69
C MET A 108 -2.27 -12.54 -15.07
N VAL A 109 -1.51 -13.42 -14.42
CA VAL A 109 -0.27 -13.05 -13.72
C VAL A 109 0.86 -13.95 -14.18
N ALA A 110 2.08 -13.42 -14.21
CA ALA A 110 3.27 -14.23 -14.50
C ALA A 110 3.52 -15.25 -13.39
N ASN A 111 3.42 -14.80 -12.13
CA ASN A 111 3.62 -15.61 -10.94
C ASN A 111 2.52 -15.27 -9.90
N GLY A 112 2.09 -16.29 -9.16
CA GLY A 112 1.04 -16.19 -8.15
C GLY A 112 1.51 -15.58 -6.83
N LEU A 113 0.56 -15.31 -5.93
CA LEU A 113 0.87 -14.97 -4.54
C LEU A 113 1.46 -16.18 -3.82
N ALA A 114 2.28 -15.94 -2.81
CA ALA A 114 2.68 -17.01 -1.89
C ALA A 114 1.46 -17.56 -1.15
N GLU A 115 1.40 -18.88 -0.97
CA GLU A 115 0.27 -19.58 -0.35
C GLU A 115 -0.08 -19.02 1.04
N ALA A 116 0.94 -18.71 1.85
CA ALA A 116 0.77 -18.11 3.17
C ALA A 116 0.04 -16.75 3.13
N ILE A 117 0.26 -15.96 2.09
CA ILE A 117 -0.42 -14.68 1.89
C ILE A 117 -1.88 -14.91 1.47
N GLU A 118 -2.12 -15.84 0.55
CA GLU A 118 -3.48 -16.19 0.14
C GLU A 118 -4.32 -16.69 1.31
N ALA A 119 -3.75 -17.58 2.14
CA ALA A 119 -4.38 -18.09 3.35
C ALA A 119 -4.78 -16.96 4.31
N LYS A 120 -3.87 -16.00 4.57
CA LYS A 120 -4.14 -14.84 5.45
C LYS A 120 -5.20 -13.91 4.88
N LEU A 121 -5.18 -13.65 3.57
CA LEU A 121 -6.18 -12.82 2.89
C LEU A 121 -7.58 -13.47 2.86
N ALA A 122 -7.65 -14.80 2.93
CA ALA A 122 -8.91 -15.53 3.00
C ALA A 122 -9.58 -15.45 4.39
N LYS A 123 -8.82 -15.17 5.46
CA LYS A 123 -9.35 -15.11 6.84
C LYS A 123 -10.32 -13.95 7.05
N GLY A 124 -11.34 -14.21 7.88
CA GLY A 124 -12.36 -13.21 8.24
C GLY A 124 -13.28 -12.78 7.09
N VAL A 125 -13.32 -13.53 5.99
CA VAL A 125 -14.25 -13.30 4.86
C VAL A 125 -15.32 -14.38 4.88
N VAL A 126 -16.59 -13.98 5.04
CA VAL A 126 -17.74 -14.91 5.17
C VAL A 126 -17.99 -15.74 3.90
N ARG A 127 -17.52 -15.26 2.72
CA ARG A 127 -17.50 -15.99 1.45
C ARG A 127 -16.32 -15.51 0.60
N PRO A 128 -15.11 -16.06 0.79
CA PRO A 128 -14.00 -15.74 -0.08
C PRO A 128 -14.33 -16.36 -1.44
N GLY A 129 -14.78 -15.55 -2.41
CA GLY A 129 -14.69 -16.01 -3.79
C GLY A 129 -13.23 -16.36 -4.05
N LEU A 130 -12.97 -17.52 -4.66
CA LEU A 130 -11.63 -18.09 -4.86
C LEU A 130 -10.61 -17.09 -5.45
N SER A 131 -11.09 -16.04 -6.14
CA SER A 131 -10.26 -14.99 -6.76
C SER A 131 -10.00 -13.75 -5.90
N ARG A 132 -10.52 -13.62 -4.66
CA ARG A 132 -10.43 -12.34 -3.91
C ARG A 132 -8.99 -11.96 -3.49
N PRO A 133 -8.15 -12.84 -2.92
CA PRO A 133 -6.77 -12.50 -2.55
C PRO A 133 -5.98 -11.97 -3.76
N ARG A 134 -6.01 -12.73 -4.86
CA ARG A 134 -5.43 -12.38 -6.14
C ARG A 134 -5.95 -11.05 -6.70
N ALA A 135 -7.26 -10.82 -6.64
CA ALA A 135 -7.85 -9.57 -7.13
C ALA A 135 -7.47 -8.35 -6.26
N LEU A 136 -7.24 -8.52 -4.95
CA LEU A 136 -6.69 -7.44 -4.11
C LEU A 136 -5.27 -7.09 -4.52
N ALA A 137 -4.41 -8.09 -4.70
CA ALA A 137 -3.04 -7.86 -5.13
C ALA A 137 -2.97 -7.21 -6.52
N LEU A 138 -3.78 -7.68 -7.47
CA LEU A 138 -3.89 -7.07 -8.80
C LEU A 138 -4.45 -5.64 -8.75
N ALA A 139 -5.44 -5.35 -7.89
CA ALA A 139 -5.91 -3.99 -7.69
C ALA A 139 -4.79 -3.07 -7.18
N ALA A 140 -3.95 -3.54 -6.25
CA ALA A 140 -2.81 -2.75 -5.77
C ALA A 140 -1.80 -2.41 -6.88
N ILE A 141 -1.51 -3.38 -7.76
CA ILE A 141 -0.63 -3.20 -8.92
C ILE A 141 -1.26 -2.24 -9.95
N ARG A 142 -2.54 -2.44 -10.27
CA ARG A 142 -3.27 -1.61 -11.23
C ARG A 142 -3.31 -0.15 -10.79
N GLU A 143 -3.69 0.11 -9.55
CA GLU A 143 -3.78 1.48 -9.01
C GLU A 143 -2.39 2.12 -8.95
N THR A 144 -1.35 1.35 -8.63
CA THR A 144 0.05 1.81 -8.74
C THR A 144 0.38 2.24 -10.16
N PHE A 145 -0.02 1.45 -11.16
CA PHE A 145 0.19 1.81 -12.57
C PHE A 145 -0.56 3.09 -12.95
N GLU A 146 -1.86 3.16 -12.66
CA GLU A 146 -2.73 4.30 -12.99
C GLU A 146 -2.26 5.60 -12.33
N GLU A 147 -1.91 5.54 -11.04
CA GLU A 147 -1.57 6.74 -10.26
C GLU A 147 -0.13 7.21 -10.43
N THR A 148 0.80 6.30 -10.77
CA THR A 148 2.25 6.57 -10.71
C THR A 148 3.01 6.30 -12.00
N GLY A 149 2.41 5.56 -12.95
CA GLY A 149 3.11 5.08 -14.14
C GLY A 149 4.12 3.96 -13.87
N LEU A 150 4.18 3.40 -12.66
CA LEU A 150 5.08 2.31 -12.31
C LEU A 150 4.40 0.97 -12.55
N LEU A 151 5.01 0.13 -13.40
CA LEU A 151 4.48 -1.20 -13.70
C LEU A 151 5.23 -2.23 -12.86
N ILE A 152 4.50 -2.87 -11.94
CA ILE A 152 5.01 -3.94 -11.08
C ILE A 152 4.77 -5.29 -11.76
N GLY A 153 5.84 -6.04 -12.02
CA GLY A 153 5.71 -7.33 -12.67
C GLY A 153 7.00 -7.81 -13.32
N THR A 154 6.86 -8.61 -14.37
CA THR A 154 7.98 -9.14 -15.15
C THR A 154 7.89 -8.63 -16.59
N LYS A 155 9.05 -8.31 -17.18
CA LYS A 155 9.12 -8.10 -18.63
C LYS A 155 8.84 -9.44 -19.29
N ALA A 156 7.83 -9.49 -20.15
CA ALA A 156 7.47 -10.70 -20.82
C ALA A 156 7.90 -10.65 -22.29
N SER A 157 8.42 -11.77 -22.80
CA SER A 157 8.63 -11.97 -24.24
C SER A 157 7.32 -12.23 -24.98
N GLY A 158 6.21 -12.42 -24.26
CA GLY A 158 4.86 -12.61 -24.81
C GLY A 158 3.78 -12.44 -23.75
N ILE A 159 2.56 -12.18 -24.20
CA ILE A 159 1.41 -11.95 -23.33
C ILE A 159 0.75 -13.29 -22.99
N PRO A 160 0.58 -13.66 -21.72
CA PRO A 160 -0.17 -14.85 -21.38
C PRO A 160 -1.65 -14.59 -21.69
N GLY A 161 -2.21 -15.43 -22.57
CA GLY A 161 -3.64 -15.59 -22.86
C GLY A 161 -4.48 -14.30 -23.01
N LYS A 162 -5.74 -14.35 -22.56
CA LYS A 162 -6.72 -13.29 -22.79
C LYS A 162 -6.59 -12.17 -21.77
N ILE A 163 -6.31 -10.96 -22.26
CA ILE A 163 -6.24 -9.75 -21.44
C ILE A 163 -7.62 -9.08 -21.34
N PRO A 164 -8.06 -8.66 -20.14
CA PRO A 164 -9.26 -7.85 -20.01
C PRO A 164 -9.10 -6.50 -20.75
N PRO A 165 -10.14 -6.03 -21.45
CA PRO A 165 -10.09 -4.73 -22.12
C PRO A 165 -9.92 -3.59 -21.10
N GLY A 166 -9.41 -2.45 -21.57
CA GLY A 166 -9.17 -1.26 -20.75
C GLY A 166 -7.75 -1.22 -20.19
N ILE A 167 -7.59 -0.78 -18.94
CA ILE A 167 -6.30 -0.45 -18.34
C ILE A 167 -5.27 -1.60 -18.36
N TRP A 168 -5.71 -2.85 -18.23
CA TRP A 168 -4.82 -4.01 -18.33
C TRP A 168 -4.28 -4.25 -19.74
N THR A 169 -5.02 -3.82 -20.77
CA THR A 169 -4.54 -3.86 -22.16
C THR A 169 -3.40 -2.85 -22.34
N GLU A 170 -3.54 -1.65 -21.77
CA GLU A 170 -2.50 -0.63 -21.75
C GLU A 170 -1.27 -1.11 -20.97
N PHE A 171 -1.46 -1.60 -19.74
CA PHE A 171 -0.41 -2.15 -18.89
C PHE A 171 0.46 -3.18 -19.65
N VAL A 172 -0.21 -4.12 -20.32
CA VAL A 172 0.47 -5.17 -21.10
C VAL A 172 1.07 -4.63 -22.40
N GLY A 173 0.48 -3.58 -22.98
CA GLY A 173 1.02 -2.88 -24.15
C GLY A 173 2.44 -2.34 -23.95
N HIS A 174 2.86 -2.12 -22.70
CA HIS A 174 4.24 -1.77 -22.34
C HIS A 174 5.19 -2.97 -22.21
N GLY A 175 4.76 -4.18 -22.60
CA GLY A 175 5.58 -5.39 -22.56
C GLY A 175 5.79 -5.97 -21.15
N VAL A 176 4.92 -5.60 -20.20
CA VAL A 176 4.97 -6.07 -18.81
C VAL A 176 3.74 -6.92 -18.50
N VAL A 177 3.95 -8.03 -17.81
CA VAL A 177 2.88 -8.85 -17.23
C VAL A 177 2.93 -8.68 -15.72
N PRO A 178 1.79 -8.44 -15.04
CA PRO A 178 1.81 -8.27 -13.59
C PRO A 178 2.28 -9.57 -12.93
N SER A 179 3.17 -9.44 -11.95
CA SER A 179 3.61 -10.55 -11.12
C SER A 179 3.22 -10.26 -9.67
N LEU A 180 2.67 -11.28 -9.00
CA LEU A 180 2.33 -11.19 -7.58
C LEU A 180 3.46 -11.77 -6.69
N GLU A 181 4.51 -12.28 -7.32
CA GLU A 181 5.72 -12.71 -6.64
C GLU A 181 6.42 -11.53 -5.96
N GLY A 182 6.90 -11.75 -4.74
CA GLY A 182 7.56 -10.72 -3.93
C GLY A 182 6.61 -9.69 -3.32
N LEU A 183 5.30 -9.83 -3.48
CA LEU A 183 4.34 -9.07 -2.68
C LEU A 183 4.30 -9.62 -1.26
N HIS A 184 4.36 -8.72 -0.27
CA HIS A 184 4.20 -9.03 1.14
C HIS A 184 2.89 -8.44 1.65
N PHE A 185 2.07 -9.21 2.36
CA PHE A 185 0.84 -8.70 2.96
C PHE A 185 1.10 -8.14 4.35
N VAL A 186 1.12 -6.82 4.49
CA VAL A 186 1.64 -6.12 5.68
C VAL A 186 0.57 -5.91 6.74
N ALA A 187 -0.62 -5.48 6.35
CA ALA A 187 -1.71 -5.18 7.28
C ALA A 187 -3.06 -5.20 6.57
N ARG A 188 -4.14 -5.30 7.33
CA ARG A 188 -5.51 -5.06 6.83
C ARG A 188 -6.27 -4.15 7.77
N ALA A 189 -7.01 -3.20 7.24
CA ALA A 189 -7.79 -2.26 8.05
C ALA A 189 -9.17 -2.01 7.49
N ILE A 190 -10.17 -1.99 8.37
CA ILE A 190 -11.54 -1.59 8.01
C ILE A 190 -11.78 -0.17 8.48
N THR A 191 -12.18 0.71 7.55
CA THR A 191 -12.61 2.07 7.87
C THR A 191 -13.78 2.03 8.88
N PRO A 192 -13.78 2.88 9.92
CA PRO A 192 -14.83 2.90 10.94
C PRO A 192 -16.25 2.98 10.39
N PRO A 193 -17.25 2.50 11.14
CA PRO A 193 -18.66 2.73 10.82
C PRO A 193 -18.99 4.22 10.68
N ARG A 194 -20.08 4.53 9.95
CA ARG A 194 -20.64 5.89 9.82
C ARG A 194 -19.68 6.94 9.22
N ARG A 195 -18.81 6.50 8.31
CA ARG A 195 -17.97 7.38 7.48
C ARG A 195 -18.57 7.53 6.08
N PRO A 196 -18.34 8.66 5.37
CA PRO A 196 -18.87 8.88 4.02
C PRO A 196 -18.39 7.82 3.01
N ARG A 197 -17.19 7.28 3.24
CA ARG A 197 -16.62 6.17 2.46
C ARG A 197 -16.04 5.14 3.43
N ARG A 198 -16.25 3.86 3.14
CA ARG A 198 -15.72 2.76 3.96
C ARG A 198 -15.02 1.73 3.08
N PHE A 199 -13.81 1.37 3.49
CA PHE A 199 -12.98 0.38 2.83
C PHE A 199 -12.61 -0.75 3.78
N ASP A 200 -12.46 -1.94 3.21
CA ASP A 200 -11.79 -3.08 3.78
C ASP A 200 -10.47 -3.20 3.00
N ALA A 201 -9.45 -2.52 3.51
CA ALA A 201 -8.20 -2.24 2.80
C ALA A 201 -7.12 -3.24 3.17
N ALA A 202 -6.54 -3.91 2.17
CA ALA A 202 -5.34 -4.72 2.31
C ALA A 202 -4.10 -3.88 1.92
N PHE A 203 -3.08 -3.86 2.77
CA PHE A 203 -1.83 -3.16 2.53
C PHE A 203 -0.75 -4.17 2.14
N PHE A 204 -0.24 -4.03 0.93
CA PHE A 204 0.88 -4.83 0.43
C PHE A 204 2.16 -4.00 0.43
N ALA A 205 3.30 -4.69 0.49
CA ALA A 205 4.60 -4.10 0.20
C ALA A 205 5.31 -4.90 -0.89
N VAL A 206 6.18 -4.24 -1.66
CA VAL A 206 7.03 -4.86 -2.68
C VAL A 206 8.37 -4.14 -2.74
N ASP A 207 9.42 -4.85 -3.16
CA ASP A 207 10.71 -4.25 -3.43
C ASP A 207 10.69 -3.42 -4.73
N ALA A 208 11.41 -2.29 -4.76
CA ALA A 208 11.52 -1.41 -5.92
C ALA A 208 12.12 -2.13 -7.15
N ASN A 209 12.86 -3.22 -6.93
CA ASN A 209 13.37 -4.06 -8.01
C ASN A 209 12.26 -4.78 -8.80
N SER A 210 11.04 -4.87 -8.26
CA SER A 210 9.88 -5.42 -8.97
C SER A 210 9.26 -4.42 -9.98
N ILE A 211 9.76 -3.18 -10.06
CA ILE A 211 9.35 -2.21 -11.09
C ILE A 211 9.99 -2.62 -12.43
N ALA A 212 9.19 -3.20 -13.32
CA ALA A 212 9.64 -3.68 -14.62
C ALA A 212 9.69 -2.57 -15.69
N HIS A 213 8.81 -1.56 -15.57
CA HIS A 213 8.74 -0.43 -16.48
C HIS A 213 8.22 0.83 -15.77
N ARG A 214 8.56 2.00 -16.33
CA ARG A 214 8.15 3.31 -15.82
C ARG A 214 7.66 4.15 -16.98
N ILE A 215 6.47 4.74 -16.82
CA ILE A 215 5.91 5.72 -17.74
C ILE A 215 6.11 7.11 -17.14
N GLU A 216 6.73 7.98 -17.92
CA GLU A 216 6.92 9.37 -17.56
C GLU A 216 5.66 10.20 -17.84
N GLY A 217 5.48 11.30 -17.11
CA GLY A 217 4.37 12.24 -17.36
C GLY A 217 3.02 11.87 -16.76
N VAL A 218 2.91 10.75 -16.02
CA VAL A 218 1.70 10.40 -15.25
C VAL A 218 1.47 11.37 -14.09
N ILE A 219 2.56 11.91 -13.53
CA ILE A 219 2.53 12.89 -12.44
C ILE A 219 2.51 14.30 -13.00
N GLY A 220 1.55 15.10 -12.57
CA GLY A 220 1.41 16.48 -13.02
C GLY A 220 0.43 17.30 -12.17
N PRO A 221 0.30 18.61 -12.44
CA PRO A 221 -0.55 19.51 -11.66
C PRO A 221 -2.02 19.11 -11.62
N GLU A 222 -2.52 18.42 -12.65
CA GLU A 222 -3.92 17.99 -12.74
C GLU A 222 -4.13 16.49 -12.47
N ALA A 223 -3.05 15.75 -12.19
CA ALA A 223 -3.11 14.33 -11.88
C ALA A 223 -3.63 14.09 -10.46
N GLU A 224 -4.09 12.86 -10.16
CA GLU A 224 -4.50 12.50 -8.79
C GLU A 224 -3.34 12.68 -7.80
N LEU A 225 -2.16 12.21 -8.18
CA LEU A 225 -0.91 12.45 -7.47
C LEU A 225 -0.11 13.52 -8.21
N VAL A 226 0.17 14.62 -7.51
CA VAL A 226 0.92 15.76 -8.06
C VAL A 226 2.42 15.65 -7.86
N GLU A 227 2.85 14.71 -7.04
CA GLU A 227 4.24 14.50 -6.66
C GLU A 227 4.44 13.07 -6.17
N LEU A 228 5.55 12.45 -6.56
CA LEU A 228 6.07 11.22 -5.99
C LEU A 228 7.38 11.50 -5.25
N ALA A 229 7.52 10.97 -4.05
CA ALA A 229 8.71 11.14 -3.22
C ALA A 229 9.14 9.81 -2.59
N TRP A 230 10.41 9.46 -2.75
CA TRP A 230 11.06 8.42 -1.97
C TRP A 230 11.49 8.99 -0.62
N LEU A 231 10.87 8.52 0.44
CA LEU A 231 11.12 9.04 1.80
C LEU A 231 11.68 7.92 2.68
N PRO A 232 12.76 8.18 3.44
CA PRO A 232 13.15 7.28 4.53
C PRO A 232 11.96 7.01 5.46
N LEU A 233 11.79 5.79 5.96
CA LEU A 233 10.65 5.43 6.81
C LEU A 233 10.51 6.35 8.02
N SER A 234 11.63 6.73 8.65
CA SER A 234 11.66 7.68 9.76
C SER A 234 11.08 9.05 9.37
N GLN A 235 11.31 9.51 8.14
CA GLN A 235 10.76 10.77 7.63
C GLN A 235 9.30 10.62 7.21
N ALA A 236 8.94 9.55 6.52
CA ALA A 236 7.57 9.29 6.08
C ALA A 236 6.61 9.30 7.28
N LYS A 237 7.00 8.64 8.39
CA LYS A 237 6.25 8.63 9.65
C LYS A 237 6.11 10.00 10.32
N ARG A 238 6.83 11.05 9.91
CA ARG A 238 6.70 12.41 10.46
C ARG A 238 5.76 13.32 9.68
N LEU A 239 5.26 12.87 8.52
CA LEU A 239 4.33 13.64 7.72
C LEU A 239 2.95 13.76 8.42
N ASP A 240 2.14 14.72 7.97
CA ASP A 240 0.71 14.77 8.28
C ASP A 240 -0.01 13.65 7.51
N LEU A 241 -0.01 12.47 8.13
CA LEU A 241 -0.61 11.25 7.61
C LEU A 241 -1.92 10.92 8.33
N PRO A 242 -2.89 10.31 7.62
CA PRO A 242 -3.95 9.55 8.29
C PRO A 242 -3.35 8.59 9.33
N THR A 243 -3.99 8.46 10.49
CA THR A 243 -3.51 7.58 11.57
C THR A 243 -3.25 6.16 11.10
N ILE A 244 -4.14 5.59 10.26
CA ILE A 244 -3.94 4.23 9.76
C ILE A 244 -2.68 4.12 8.88
N THR A 245 -2.36 5.12 8.06
CA THR A 245 -1.15 5.11 7.23
C THR A 245 0.11 5.18 8.08
N ARG A 246 0.09 5.96 9.17
CA ARG A 246 1.20 5.99 10.14
C ARG A 246 1.38 4.64 10.84
N VAL A 247 0.30 4.03 11.32
CA VAL A 247 0.33 2.69 11.94
C VAL A 247 0.86 1.64 10.96
N VAL A 248 0.41 1.65 9.70
CA VAL A 248 0.91 0.72 8.69
C VAL A 248 2.41 0.91 8.40
N LEU A 249 2.92 2.14 8.44
CA LEU A 249 4.37 2.40 8.33
C LEU A 249 5.16 1.82 9.52
N GLU A 250 4.61 1.87 10.73
CA GLU A 250 5.22 1.25 11.92
C GLU A 250 5.24 -0.28 11.80
N GLU A 251 4.12 -0.89 11.40
CA GLU A 251 4.05 -2.34 11.15
C GLU A 251 4.99 -2.76 10.02
N LEU A 252 5.14 -1.93 8.98
CA LEU A 252 6.08 -2.17 7.89
C LEU A 252 7.54 -2.13 8.39
N GLU A 253 7.91 -1.13 9.18
CA GLU A 253 9.26 -1.02 9.75
C GLU A 253 9.59 -2.23 10.64
N ALA A 254 8.66 -2.62 11.52
CA ALA A 254 8.80 -3.81 12.36
C ALA A 254 8.93 -5.10 11.53
N ARG A 255 8.20 -5.20 10.41
CA ARG A 255 8.27 -6.34 9.50
C ARG A 255 9.60 -6.39 8.75
N ILE A 256 10.13 -5.24 8.33
CA ILE A 256 11.45 -5.14 7.69
C ILE A 256 12.55 -5.63 8.64
N ALA A 257 12.48 -5.22 9.91
CA ALA A 257 13.43 -5.68 10.94
C ALA A 257 13.39 -7.21 11.17
N GLN A 258 12.27 -7.87 10.83
CA GLN A 258 12.08 -9.31 10.94
C GLN A 258 12.33 -10.06 9.61
N GLY A 259 12.89 -9.40 8.59
CA GLY A 259 13.26 -10.05 7.33
C GLY A 259 12.15 -10.15 6.28
N MET A 260 10.97 -9.58 6.52
CA MET A 260 9.84 -9.55 5.58
C MET A 260 9.21 -10.91 5.24
N GLU A 261 9.49 -11.99 5.96
CA GLU A 261 8.97 -13.32 5.63
C GLU A 261 7.43 -13.34 5.44
N HIS A 262 6.97 -14.15 4.48
CA HIS A 262 5.53 -14.30 4.19
C HIS A 262 4.76 -14.92 5.38
N GLU A 263 5.45 -15.67 6.23
CA GLU A 263 4.89 -16.30 7.42
C GLU A 263 4.65 -15.34 8.59
N LEU A 264 5.28 -14.16 8.61
CA LEU A 264 5.10 -13.20 9.70
C LEU A 264 3.61 -12.86 9.93
N PRO A 265 3.16 -12.71 11.19
CA PRO A 265 1.79 -12.34 11.52
C PRO A 265 1.35 -11.07 10.80
N VAL A 266 0.07 -11.01 10.43
CA VAL A 266 -0.50 -9.84 9.75
C VAL A 266 -1.54 -9.18 10.65
N PRO A 267 -1.30 -7.95 11.12
CA PRO A 267 -2.26 -7.24 11.94
C PRO A 267 -3.51 -6.85 11.14
N PHE A 268 -4.65 -7.00 11.80
CA PHE A 268 -5.97 -6.60 11.36
C PHE A 268 -6.55 -5.54 12.29
N PHE A 269 -6.89 -4.39 11.72
CA PHE A 269 -7.40 -3.23 12.44
C PHE A 269 -8.88 -3.01 12.13
N ALA A 270 -9.71 -2.89 13.17
CA ALA A 270 -11.12 -2.55 13.02
C ALA A 270 -11.67 -1.80 14.24
N GLU A 271 -12.62 -0.90 14.00
CA GLU A 271 -13.41 -0.28 15.06
C GLU A 271 -14.73 -1.04 15.27
N ARG A 272 -15.02 -1.46 16.51
CA ARG A 272 -16.31 -2.04 16.92
C ARG A 272 -16.76 -1.34 18.21
N HIS A 273 -18.04 -0.98 18.30
CA HIS A 273 -18.59 -0.30 19.48
C HIS A 273 -17.75 0.90 19.97
N ARG A 274 -17.21 1.69 19.02
CA ARG A 274 -16.32 2.84 19.28
C ARG A 274 -14.98 2.50 19.94
N ARG A 275 -14.57 1.24 19.93
CA ARG A 275 -13.26 0.78 20.39
C ARG A 275 -12.45 0.24 19.21
N TRP A 276 -11.16 0.53 19.22
CA TRP A 276 -10.21 0.00 18.25
C TRP A 276 -9.71 -1.37 18.69
N TYR A 277 -9.62 -2.28 17.71
CA TYR A 277 -9.10 -3.63 17.89
C TYR A 277 -7.96 -3.85 16.90
N ARG A 278 -6.87 -4.43 17.41
CA ARG A 278 -5.78 -5.03 16.64
C ARG A 278 -5.81 -6.53 16.92
N THR A 279 -6.08 -7.34 15.91
CA THR A 279 -5.97 -8.80 15.98
C THR A 279 -4.99 -9.28 14.93
N GLU A 280 -4.63 -10.56 14.91
CA GLU A 280 -3.83 -11.14 13.83
C GLU A 280 -4.75 -11.92 12.87
N LEU A 281 -4.35 -11.97 11.59
CA LEU A 281 -5.00 -12.81 10.59
C LEU A 281 -4.45 -14.22 10.68
#